data_AF-A0A7C5VIB9-F1
#
_entry.id   AF-A0A7C5VIB9-F1
#
_cell.length_a   1.000
_cell.length_b   1.000
_cell.length_c   1.000
_cell.angle_alpha   90.00
_cell.angle_beta   90.00
_cell.angle_gamma   90.00
#
_symmetry.space_group_name_H-M   'P 1'
#
loop_
_entity.id
_entity.type
_entity.pdbx_description
1 polymer ?
#
loop_
_entity_poly.entity_id
_entity_poly.type
_entity_poly.pdbx_seq_one_letter_code
_entity_poly.pdbx_strand_id
1 'polypeptide(L)'
;YILQKLSYLEEDIYLAGIAGFLHDIGNVVSRFNHEISSAFLSMEILKEMNVKYEHIIRVMSAIGSHEDNSFLDIPDNIAAALVIADKSDVHRSRVQNTDIKTFDIHDRVNYAVERDTLIVNKNHSKHDIILDLKINTNYSSIIEYFEIFLHRMKMCKRSAEVISAEFYLIINGQRMA
;
A
#
# COMPACT_ATOMS: atom_id res chain seq x y z
N TYR A 1 -9.66 -3.69 5.59
CA TYR A 1 -9.96 -4.91 4.80
C TYR A 1 -9.00 -6.06 5.12
N ILE A 2 -7.69 -5.91 4.92
CA ILE A 2 -6.70 -7.00 5.07
C ILE A 2 -6.72 -7.64 6.46
N LEU A 3 -6.46 -6.86 7.51
CA LEU A 3 -6.43 -7.37 8.90
C LEU A 3 -7.76 -7.99 9.34
N GLN A 4 -8.88 -7.41 8.88
CA GLN A 4 -10.22 -7.93 9.14
C GLN A 4 -10.42 -9.32 8.53
N LYS A 5 -10.01 -9.52 7.27
CA LYS A 5 -10.07 -10.83 6.59
C LYS A 5 -9.21 -11.89 7.28
N LEU A 6 -8.08 -11.48 7.85
CA LEU A 6 -7.18 -12.35 8.60
C LEU A 6 -7.60 -12.55 10.07
N SER A 7 -8.65 -11.87 10.53
CA SER A 7 -9.18 -11.94 11.91
C SER A 7 -8.20 -11.47 12.99
N TYR A 8 -7.47 -10.39 12.71
CA TYR A 8 -6.72 -9.66 13.73
C TYR A 8 -7.67 -8.95 14.72
N LEU A 9 -7.10 -8.45 15.82
CA LEU A 9 -7.83 -7.70 16.83
C LEU A 9 -8.52 -6.48 16.22
N GLU A 10 -9.72 -6.18 16.72
CA GLU A 10 -10.52 -5.04 16.28
C GLU A 10 -9.76 -3.71 16.41
N GLU A 11 -8.99 -3.56 17.49
CA GLU A 11 -8.12 -2.40 17.68
C GLU A 11 -7.14 -2.21 16.52
N ASP A 12 -6.42 -3.25 16.11
CA ASP A 12 -5.45 -3.17 15.01
C ASP A 12 -6.12 -2.83 13.68
N ILE A 13 -7.34 -3.36 13.46
CA ILE A 13 -8.15 -3.04 12.28
C ILE A 13 -8.49 -1.54 12.25
N TYR A 14 -8.89 -0.97 13.38
CA TYR A 14 -9.19 0.46 13.50
C TYR A 14 -7.94 1.32 13.30
N LEU A 15 -6.84 0.99 13.96
CA LEU A 15 -5.59 1.75 13.84
C LEU A 15 -5.03 1.70 12.41
N ALA A 16 -5.11 0.56 11.73
CA ALA A 16 -4.75 0.45 10.32
C ALA A 16 -5.65 1.30 9.41
N GLY A 17 -6.95 1.40 9.74
CA GLY A 17 -7.88 2.30 9.05
C GLY A 17 -7.49 3.77 9.22
N ILE A 18 -7.14 4.19 10.44
CA ILE A 18 -6.68 5.55 10.74
C ILE A 18 -5.37 5.84 10.00
N ALA A 19 -4.40 4.93 10.06
CA ALA A 19 -3.14 5.08 9.35
C ALA A 19 -3.36 5.18 7.83
N GLY A 20 -4.19 4.31 7.25
CA GLY A 20 -4.58 4.37 5.84
C GLY A 20 -5.23 5.68 5.43
N PHE A 21 -6.04 6.30 6.31
CA PHE A 21 -6.67 7.58 6.01
C PHE A 21 -5.68 8.76 6.06
N LEU A 22 -4.67 8.70 6.93
CA LEU A 22 -3.78 9.82 7.20
C LEU A 22 -2.40 9.72 6.53
N HIS A 23 -2.00 8.55 6.00
CA HIS A 23 -0.61 8.27 5.61
C HIS A 23 0.01 9.29 4.64
N ASP A 24 -0.80 9.88 3.77
CA ASP A 24 -0.37 10.80 2.71
C ASP A 24 -0.65 12.28 3.02
N ILE A 25 -1.15 12.62 4.21
CA ILE A 25 -1.52 14.01 4.56
C ILE A 25 -0.33 14.99 4.46
N GLY A 26 0.88 14.50 4.68
CA GLY A 26 2.14 15.23 4.57
C GLY A 26 2.44 15.79 3.19
N ASN A 27 1.81 15.25 2.14
CA ASN A 27 1.92 15.81 0.78
C ASN A 27 1.42 17.27 0.70
N VAL A 28 0.60 17.74 1.65
CA VAL A 28 0.22 19.16 1.76
C VAL A 28 1.41 20.08 2.05
N VAL A 29 2.42 19.55 2.73
CA VAL A 29 3.67 20.26 3.05
C VAL A 29 4.66 20.09 1.90
N SER A 30 4.96 18.85 1.54
CA SER A 30 5.85 18.48 0.44
C SER A 30 5.74 16.99 0.13
N ARG A 31 6.05 16.61 -1.12
CA ARG A 31 6.24 15.19 -1.48
C ARG A 31 7.54 14.61 -0.92
N PHE A 32 8.53 15.47 -0.63
CA PHE A 32 9.82 15.05 -0.11
C PHE A 32 9.68 14.60 1.35
N ASN A 33 10.02 13.34 1.62
CA ASN A 33 9.87 12.68 2.93
C ASN A 33 8.47 12.89 3.54
N HIS A 34 7.43 12.77 2.70
CA HIS A 34 6.06 13.04 3.10
C HIS A 34 5.62 12.13 4.25
N GLU A 35 6.11 10.89 4.32
CA GLU A 35 5.84 9.92 5.37
C GLU A 35 6.18 10.45 6.77
N ILE A 36 7.28 11.20 6.90
CA ILE A 36 7.69 11.80 8.17
C ILE A 36 6.75 12.96 8.54
N SER A 37 6.49 13.85 7.59
CA SER A 37 5.57 14.97 7.82
C SER A 37 4.14 14.49 8.12
N SER A 38 3.67 13.43 7.44
CA SER A 38 2.40 12.77 7.70
C SER A 38 2.34 12.21 9.12
N ALA A 39 3.40 11.57 9.60
CA ALA A 39 3.45 11.03 10.96
C ALA A 39 3.29 12.15 12.02
N PHE A 40 4.01 13.27 11.87
CA PHE A 40 3.90 14.40 12.80
C PHE A 40 2.56 15.11 12.74
N LEU A 41 2.00 15.34 11.53
CA LEU A 41 0.67 15.94 11.39
C LEU A 41 -0.42 15.03 11.98
N SER A 42 -0.32 13.72 11.74
CA SER A 42 -1.24 12.73 12.33
C SER A 42 -1.15 12.71 13.85
N MET A 43 0.05 12.82 14.42
CA MET A 43 0.25 12.90 15.85
C MET A 43 -0.51 14.08 16.47
N GLU A 44 -0.39 15.27 15.90
CA GLU A 44 -1.06 16.46 16.43
C GLU A 44 -2.59 16.33 16.33
N ILE A 45 -3.13 15.87 15.19
CA ILE A 45 -4.57 15.63 15.02
C ILE A 45 -5.09 14.63 16.04
N LEU A 46 -4.39 13.49 16.22
CA LEU A 46 -4.84 12.43 17.14
C LEU A 46 -4.73 12.86 18.61
N LYS A 47 -3.72 13.69 18.95
CA LYS A 47 -3.61 14.31 20.28
C LYS A 47 -4.80 15.23 20.57
N GLU A 48 -5.18 16.09 19.62
CA GLU A 48 -6.35 16.97 19.77
C GLU A 48 -7.65 16.18 19.95
N MET A 49 -7.74 14.99 19.35
CA MET A 49 -8.86 14.06 19.50
C MET A 49 -8.82 13.22 20.79
N ASN A 50 -7.86 13.46 21.69
CA ASN A 50 -7.66 12.70 22.94
C ASN A 50 -7.46 11.19 22.73
N VAL A 51 -6.86 10.78 21.61
CA VAL A 51 -6.48 9.39 21.37
C VAL A 51 -5.34 9.00 22.33
N LYS A 52 -5.33 7.74 22.80
CA LYS A 52 -4.28 7.24 23.69
C LYS A 52 -2.91 7.29 23.01
N TYR A 53 -1.88 7.71 23.73
CA TYR A 53 -0.52 7.79 23.18
C TYR A 53 -0.02 6.48 22.59
N GLU A 54 -0.34 5.33 23.19
CA GLU A 54 -0.01 4.01 22.64
C GLU A 54 -0.54 3.83 21.20
N HIS A 55 -1.79 4.21 20.95
CA HIS A 55 -2.41 4.14 19.63
C HIS A 55 -1.80 5.15 18.66
N ILE A 56 -1.52 6.37 19.15
CA ILE A 56 -0.84 7.40 18.36
C ILE A 56 0.52 6.90 17.87
N ILE A 57 1.32 6.33 18.77
CA ILE A 57 2.67 5.81 18.44
C ILE A 57 2.57 4.70 17.38
N ARG A 58 1.60 3.80 17.48
CA ARG A 58 1.40 2.73 16.50
C ARG A 58 1.00 3.28 15.12
N VAL A 59 0.09 4.26 15.07
CA VAL A 59 -0.28 4.93 13.82
C VAL A 59 0.91 5.69 13.22
N MET A 60 1.63 6.47 14.03
CA MET A 60 2.83 7.18 13.60
C MET A 60 3.90 6.24 13.07
N SER A 61 4.14 5.11 13.74
CA SER A 61 5.12 4.12 13.31
C SER A 61 4.72 3.47 12.00
N ALA A 62 3.43 3.17 11.81
CA ALA A 62 2.93 2.64 10.55
C ALA A 62 3.10 3.64 9.40
N ILE A 63 2.73 4.90 9.62
CA ILE A 63 2.90 5.97 8.63
C ILE A 63 4.38 6.24 8.36
N GLY A 64 5.24 6.37 9.37
CA GLY A 64 6.66 6.63 9.16
C GLY A 64 7.40 5.54 8.37
N SER A 65 6.88 4.31 8.36
CA SER A 65 7.45 3.15 7.67
C SER A 65 6.79 2.81 6.33
N HIS A 66 5.81 3.59 5.85
CA HIS A 66 5.01 3.21 4.67
C HIS A 66 5.69 3.52 3.33
N GLU A 67 6.77 4.30 3.33
CA GLU A 67 7.65 4.51 2.19
C GLU A 67 8.94 3.70 2.32
N ASP A 68 9.48 3.24 1.20
CA ASP A 68 10.74 2.49 1.24
C ASP A 68 11.91 3.45 1.29
N ASN A 69 12.48 3.54 2.48
CA ASN A 69 13.89 3.76 2.61
C ASN A 69 14.47 2.39 2.95
N SER A 70 15.38 1.86 2.11
CA SER A 70 15.93 0.48 2.13
C SER A 70 16.45 -0.06 3.49
N PHE A 71 16.39 0.75 4.55
CA PHE A 71 16.84 0.54 5.92
C PHE A 71 15.71 0.49 6.95
N LEU A 72 14.44 0.66 6.56
CA LEU A 72 13.30 0.65 7.48
C LEU A 72 12.62 -0.72 7.51
N ASP A 73 12.55 -1.30 8.70
CA ASP A 73 11.74 -2.49 8.96
C ASP A 73 10.25 -2.12 8.98
N ILE A 74 9.40 -3.09 8.62
CA ILE A 74 7.95 -2.99 8.79
C ILE A 74 7.64 -3.42 10.24
N PRO A 75 7.26 -2.47 11.13
CA PRO A 75 7.34 -2.67 12.57
C PRO A 75 6.24 -3.60 13.12
N ASP A 76 5.05 -3.57 12.53
CA ASP A 76 3.90 -4.32 13.04
C ASP A 76 2.87 -4.62 11.93
N ASN A 77 1.78 -5.25 12.33
CA ASN A 77 0.67 -5.62 11.47
C ASN A 77 -0.12 -4.42 10.92
N ILE A 78 -0.13 -3.27 11.62
CA ILE A 78 -0.77 -2.04 11.15
C ILE A 78 0.03 -1.48 9.97
N ALA A 79 1.34 -1.34 10.14
CA ALA A 79 2.25 -0.91 9.09
C ALA A 79 2.20 -1.84 7.88
N ALA A 80 2.24 -3.14 8.11
CA ALA A 80 2.15 -4.14 7.05
C ALA A 80 0.85 -4.00 6.23
N ALA A 81 -0.29 -3.84 6.90
CA ALA A 81 -1.56 -3.66 6.23
C ALA A 81 -1.64 -2.35 5.45
N LEU A 82 -1.09 -1.25 6.00
CA LEU A 82 -0.99 0.04 5.32
C LEU A 82 -0.17 -0.07 4.04
N VAL A 83 1.05 -0.61 4.13
CA VAL A 83 1.95 -0.75 2.98
C VAL A 83 1.32 -1.60 1.88
N ILE A 84 0.74 -2.75 2.23
CA ILE A 84 0.08 -3.60 1.22
C ILE A 84 -1.08 -2.83 0.57
N ALA A 85 -1.91 -2.15 1.36
CA ALA A 85 -3.05 -1.42 0.83
C ALA A 85 -2.63 -0.29 -0.14
N ASP A 86 -1.67 0.55 0.25
CA ASP A 86 -1.21 1.66 -0.60
C ASP A 86 -0.44 1.16 -1.84
N LYS A 87 0.53 0.27 -1.65
CA LYS A 87 1.43 -0.17 -2.72
C LYS A 87 0.77 -1.13 -3.71
N SER A 88 -0.37 -1.72 -3.36
CA SER A 88 -1.18 -2.55 -4.27
C SER A 88 -2.26 -1.79 -5.03
N ASP A 89 -2.52 -0.52 -4.67
CA ASP A 89 -3.53 0.33 -5.31
C ASP A 89 -3.04 0.85 -6.68
N VAL A 90 -3.04 0.00 -7.70
CA VAL A 90 -2.58 0.35 -9.05
C VAL A 90 -3.75 0.27 -10.01
N HIS A 91 -4.33 1.41 -10.38
CA HIS A 91 -5.53 1.43 -11.20
C HIS A 91 -5.61 2.66 -12.12
N ARG A 92 -6.28 2.53 -13.27
CA ARG A 92 -6.43 3.63 -14.23
C ARG A 92 -7.07 4.90 -13.68
N SER A 93 -7.99 4.80 -12.73
CA SER A 93 -8.63 5.98 -12.12
C SER A 93 -7.69 6.83 -11.27
N ARG A 94 -6.44 6.40 -10.99
CA ARG A 94 -5.42 7.23 -10.33
C ARG A 94 -4.83 8.26 -11.30
N VAL A 95 -4.98 8.03 -12.61
CA VAL A 95 -4.49 8.95 -13.65
C VAL A 95 -5.47 10.11 -13.79
N GLN A 96 -5.09 11.27 -13.27
CA GLN A 96 -5.87 12.50 -13.39
C GLN A 96 -5.66 13.19 -14.75
N ASN A 97 -4.52 12.92 -15.41
CA ASN A 97 -4.24 13.44 -16.74
C ASN A 97 -5.21 12.81 -17.75
N THR A 98 -5.91 13.65 -18.51
CA THR A 98 -6.90 13.19 -19.49
C THR A 98 -6.35 13.10 -20.92
N ASP A 99 -5.17 13.68 -21.20
CA ASP A 99 -4.54 13.62 -22.51
C ASP A 99 -3.46 12.53 -22.57
N ILE A 100 -3.85 11.39 -23.13
CA ILE A 100 -2.99 10.20 -23.34
C ILE A 100 -1.66 10.55 -24.02
N LYS A 101 -1.62 11.56 -24.90
CA LYS A 101 -0.39 11.94 -25.61
C LYS A 101 0.66 12.54 -24.70
N THR A 102 0.26 13.06 -23.55
CA THR A 102 1.13 13.71 -22.57
C THR A 102 1.50 12.80 -21.40
N PHE A 103 1.07 11.54 -21.42
CA PHE A 103 1.33 10.58 -20.35
C PHE A 103 2.82 10.33 -20.18
N ASP A 104 3.28 10.47 -18.93
CA ASP A 104 4.56 9.92 -18.52
C ASP A 104 4.48 8.40 -18.37
N ILE A 105 5.54 7.77 -17.88
CA ILE A 105 5.57 6.31 -17.68
C ILE A 105 4.62 5.84 -16.56
N HIS A 106 4.42 6.63 -15.51
CA HIS A 106 3.53 6.29 -14.40
C HIS A 106 2.08 6.36 -14.85
N ASP A 107 1.69 7.43 -15.55
CA ASP A 107 0.36 7.60 -16.14
C ASP A 107 0.04 6.44 -17.08
N ARG A 108 0.98 6.10 -17.97
CA ARG A 108 0.81 5.02 -18.96
C ARG A 108 0.60 3.66 -18.31
N VAL A 109 1.44 3.31 -17.32
CA VAL A 109 1.33 2.02 -16.62
C VAL A 109 0.05 1.95 -15.81
N ASN A 110 -0.29 2.99 -15.03
CA ASN A 110 -1.55 3.02 -14.27
C ASN A 110 -2.76 2.94 -15.20
N TYR A 111 -2.78 3.70 -16.29
CA TYR A 111 -3.87 3.69 -17.26
C TYR A 111 -4.06 2.32 -17.93
N ALA A 112 -2.95 1.59 -18.16
CA ALA A 112 -2.98 0.25 -18.72
C ALA A 112 -3.63 -0.77 -17.77
N VAL A 113 -3.70 -0.52 -16.46
CA VAL A 113 -4.39 -1.40 -15.51
C VAL A 113 -5.90 -1.17 -15.59
N GLU A 114 -6.61 -2.11 -16.23
CA GLU A 114 -8.06 -2.04 -16.44
C GLU A 114 -8.85 -2.54 -15.24
N ARG A 115 -8.25 -3.46 -14.49
CA ARG A 115 -8.78 -4.02 -13.25
C ARG A 115 -7.62 -4.37 -12.34
N ASP A 116 -7.77 -3.99 -11.09
CA ASP A 116 -6.97 -4.42 -9.96
C ASP A 116 -7.90 -5.07 -8.93
N THR A 117 -7.43 -6.13 -8.28
CA THR A 117 -8.18 -6.79 -7.23
C THR A 117 -7.22 -7.34 -6.20
N LEU A 118 -7.36 -6.87 -4.96
CA LEU A 118 -6.64 -7.41 -3.81
C LEU A 118 -7.48 -8.49 -3.11
N ILE A 119 -7.02 -9.74 -3.21
CA ILE A 119 -7.68 -10.90 -2.63
C ILE A 119 -6.90 -11.31 -1.38
N VAL A 120 -7.60 -11.53 -0.27
CA VAL A 120 -7.00 -11.96 1.00
C VAL A 120 -7.64 -13.27 1.42
N ASN A 121 -6.85 -14.35 1.37
CA ASN A 121 -7.27 -15.70 1.71
C ASN A 121 -6.65 -16.12 3.03
N LYS A 122 -7.50 -16.38 4.03
CA LYS A 122 -7.08 -16.90 5.32
C LYS A 122 -6.94 -18.42 5.23
N ASN A 123 -5.70 -18.92 5.23
CA ASN A 123 -5.41 -20.36 5.33
C ASN A 123 -4.91 -20.75 6.72
N HIS A 124 -4.88 -22.05 7.00
CA HIS A 124 -4.45 -22.61 8.29
C HIS A 124 -2.93 -22.54 8.53
N SER A 125 -2.10 -22.66 7.50
CA SER A 125 -0.63 -22.68 7.62
C SER A 125 -0.02 -21.30 7.33
N LYS A 126 -0.36 -20.70 6.19
CA LYS A 126 0.13 -19.39 5.77
C LYS A 126 -0.91 -18.70 4.89
N HIS A 127 -1.26 -17.47 5.22
CA HIS A 127 -2.29 -16.73 4.49
C HIS A 127 -1.80 -16.32 3.10
N ASP A 128 -2.70 -16.09 2.15
CA ASP A 128 -2.33 -15.57 0.83
C ASP A 128 -2.91 -14.17 0.63
N ILE A 129 -2.08 -13.28 0.10
CA ILE A 129 -2.48 -11.95 -0.37
C ILE A 129 -2.14 -11.88 -1.85
N ILE A 130 -3.16 -11.81 -2.70
CA ILE A 130 -3.02 -11.86 -4.15
C ILE A 130 -3.42 -10.51 -4.72
N LEU A 131 -2.50 -9.85 -5.42
CA LEU A 131 -2.81 -8.73 -6.30
C LEU A 131 -3.02 -9.27 -7.71
N ASP A 132 -4.27 -9.29 -8.17
CA ASP A 132 -4.66 -9.70 -9.52
C ASP A 132 -4.92 -8.50 -10.41
N LEU A 133 -4.08 -8.32 -11.44
CA LEU A 133 -4.11 -7.22 -12.37
C LEU A 133 -4.48 -7.67 -13.78
N LYS A 134 -5.38 -6.92 -14.40
CA LYS A 134 -5.63 -6.97 -15.84
C LYS A 134 -4.93 -5.79 -16.50
N ILE A 135 -3.84 -6.05 -17.24
CA ILE A 135 -3.06 -5.01 -17.92
C ILE A 135 -3.31 -5.10 -19.42
N ASN A 136 -3.71 -3.97 -20.01
CA ASN A 136 -3.88 -3.81 -21.44
C ASN A 136 -2.53 -3.51 -22.11
N THR A 137 -1.95 -4.53 -22.74
CA THR A 137 -0.62 -4.47 -23.34
C THR A 137 -0.52 -3.60 -24.59
N ASN A 138 -1.63 -3.03 -25.07
CA ASN A 138 -1.61 -2.01 -26.11
C ASN A 138 -1.15 -0.64 -25.58
N TYR A 139 -1.29 -0.40 -24.26
CA TYR A 139 -0.89 0.86 -23.63
C TYR A 139 0.45 0.76 -22.92
N SER A 140 0.73 -0.35 -22.23
CA SER A 140 2.01 -0.58 -21.56
C SER A 140 2.34 -2.06 -21.45
N SER A 141 3.62 -2.40 -21.59
CA SER A 141 4.12 -3.75 -21.43
C SER A 141 4.20 -4.18 -19.96
N ILE A 142 4.26 -5.50 -19.72
CA ILE A 142 4.47 -6.05 -18.37
C ILE A 142 5.86 -5.64 -17.82
N ILE A 143 6.86 -5.46 -18.69
CA ILE A 143 8.21 -5.06 -18.29
C ILE A 143 8.20 -3.62 -17.75
N GLU A 144 7.53 -2.69 -18.44
CA GLU A 144 7.37 -1.30 -17.98
C GLU A 144 6.63 -1.23 -16.63
N TYR A 145 5.63 -2.10 -16.42
CA TYR A 145 4.99 -2.23 -15.11
C TYR A 145 6.02 -2.58 -14.03
N PHE A 146 6.89 -3.56 -14.29
CA PHE A 146 7.94 -3.93 -13.33
C PHE A 146 8.99 -2.84 -13.14
N GLU A 147 9.37 -2.09 -14.18
CA GLU A 147 10.32 -0.99 -14.05
C GLU A 147 9.85 0.06 -13.04
N ILE A 148 8.53 0.32 -12.98
CA ILE A 148 7.95 1.32 -12.08
C ILE A 148 7.55 0.73 -10.72
N PHE A 149 6.98 -0.49 -10.71
CA PHE A 149 6.30 -1.02 -9.53
C PHE A 149 7.00 -2.21 -8.87
N LEU A 150 8.10 -2.73 -9.42
CA LEU A 150 8.81 -3.87 -8.80
C LEU A 150 9.19 -3.58 -7.34
N HIS A 151 9.61 -2.35 -7.08
CA HIS A 151 9.91 -1.83 -5.77
C HIS A 151 8.73 -1.95 -4.80
N ARG A 152 7.57 -1.44 -5.20
CA ARG A 152 6.30 -1.54 -4.45
C ARG A 152 5.92 -2.99 -4.15
N MET A 153 6.10 -3.89 -5.13
CA MET A 153 5.81 -5.32 -4.95
C MET A 153 6.74 -5.98 -3.94
N LYS A 154 8.02 -5.57 -3.87
CA LYS A 154 8.95 -6.03 -2.83
C LYS A 154 8.50 -5.59 -1.44
N MET A 155 8.00 -4.35 -1.31
CA MET A 155 7.44 -3.88 -0.04
C MET A 155 6.20 -4.67 0.36
N CYS A 156 5.28 -4.93 -0.57
CA CYS A 156 4.11 -5.78 -0.32
C CYS A 156 4.53 -7.19 0.15
N LYS A 157 5.55 -7.77 -0.46
CA LYS A 157 6.09 -9.09 -0.07
C LYS A 157 6.64 -9.09 1.36
N ARG A 158 7.51 -8.13 1.70
CA ARG A 158 8.05 -7.97 3.06
C ARG A 158 6.94 -7.73 4.09
N SER A 159 5.98 -6.90 3.76
CA SER A 159 4.84 -6.59 4.63
C SER A 159 3.95 -7.81 4.86
N ALA A 160 3.72 -8.63 3.82
CA ALA A 160 2.94 -9.86 3.95
C ALA A 160 3.60 -10.84 4.94
N GLU A 161 4.93 -10.93 4.95
CA GLU A 161 5.67 -11.79 5.89
C GLU A 161 5.41 -11.41 7.36
N VAL A 162 5.33 -10.11 7.68
CA VAL A 162 5.02 -9.61 9.03
C VAL A 162 3.66 -10.08 9.54
N ILE A 163 2.69 -10.25 8.64
CA ILE A 163 1.34 -10.73 8.97
C ILE A 163 1.13 -12.21 8.63
N SER A 164 2.23 -12.99 8.59
CA SER A 164 2.21 -14.44 8.33
C SER A 164 1.49 -14.82 7.02
N ALA A 165 1.67 -14.00 5.99
CA ALA A 165 1.10 -14.18 4.66
C ALA A 165 2.19 -14.31 3.58
N GLU A 166 1.83 -14.87 2.43
CA GLU A 166 2.58 -14.75 1.18
C GLU A 166 1.91 -13.77 0.24
N PHE A 167 2.71 -12.91 -0.39
CA PHE A 167 2.23 -12.01 -1.43
C PHE A 167 2.44 -12.63 -2.80
N TYR A 168 1.39 -12.63 -3.62
CA TYR A 168 1.43 -13.08 -5.01
C TYR A 168 0.93 -11.99 -5.94
N LEU A 169 1.64 -11.82 -7.06
CA LEU A 169 1.23 -10.94 -8.14
C LEU A 169 0.77 -11.80 -9.32
N ILE A 170 -0.46 -11.57 -9.78
CA ILE A 170 -1.02 -12.19 -10.97
C ILE A 170 -1.25 -11.08 -11.98
N ILE A 171 -0.69 -11.21 -13.18
CA ILE A 171 -0.91 -10.27 -14.28
C ILE A 171 -1.47 -11.05 -15.46
N ASN A 172 -2.65 -10.64 -15.95
CA ASN A 172 -3.31 -11.26 -17.09
C ASN A 172 -3.51 -12.79 -16.92
N GLY A 173 -3.77 -13.24 -15.69
CA GLY A 173 -3.98 -14.66 -15.35
C GLY A 173 -2.69 -15.47 -15.20
N GLN A 174 -1.52 -14.87 -15.38
CA GLN A 174 -0.24 -15.52 -15.13
C GLN A 174 0.32 -15.08 -13.78
N ARG A 175 0.77 -16.05 -13.00
CA ARG A 175 1.47 -15.78 -11.74
C ARG A 175 2.89 -15.30 -12.05
N MET A 176 3.22 -14.13 -11.54
CA MET A 176 4.56 -13.58 -11.61
C MET A 176 5.41 -14.25 -10.52
N ALA A 177 6.61 -14.71 -10.88
CA ALA A 177 7.48 -15.52 -10.02
C ALA A 177 8.05 -14.73 -8.84
#